data_AF-A0AAE9YZA7-F1
#
_entry.id   AF-A0AAE9YZA7-F1
#
_cell.length_a   1.000
_cell.length_b   1.000
_cell.length_c   1.000
_cell.angle_alpha   90.00
_cell.angle_beta   90.00
_cell.angle_gamma   90.00
#
_symmetry.space_group_name_H-M   'P 1'
#
loop_
_entity.id
_entity.type
_entity.pdbx_description
1 polymer ?
#
loop_
_entity_poly.entity_id
_entity_poly.type
_entity_poly.pdbx_seq_one_letter_code
_entity_poly.pdbx_strand_id
1 'polypeptide(L)'
;MALSETWFLLSGGALFFLWGIAVFCFSRITVKHIEANMAKKGELPPEWDKGIGIRLIMYAMVIVAKKAAKVSPVNDQLILQYARKKDWYLAVFFLVSFMAFLAVIGVGYFLYGPE
;
A
#
# COMPACT_ATOMS: atom_id res chain seq x y z
N MET A 1 -22.69 8.21 22.98
CA MET A 1 -21.64 7.30 22.47
C MET A 1 -21.02 6.61 23.66
N ALA A 2 -21.04 5.28 23.68
CA ALA A 2 -20.41 4.52 24.74
C ALA A 2 -18.89 4.76 24.73
N LEU A 3 -18.22 4.59 25.88
CA LEU A 3 -16.77 4.72 25.98
C LEU A 3 -16.05 3.80 24.97
N SER A 4 -16.55 2.58 24.78
CA SER A 4 -16.04 1.59 23.82
C SER A 4 -16.11 2.07 22.37
N GLU A 5 -17.24 2.65 21.95
CA GLU A 5 -17.42 3.21 20.61
C GLU A 5 -16.44 4.36 20.35
N THR A 6 -16.19 5.19 21.37
CA THR A 6 -15.28 6.33 21.26
C THR A 6 -13.83 5.87 21.04
N TRP A 7 -13.33 4.92 21.85
CA TRP A 7 -11.99 4.36 21.68
C TRP A 7 -11.83 3.64 20.33
N PHE A 8 -12.88 2.95 19.89
CA PHE A 8 -12.89 2.26 18.61
C PHE A 8 -12.77 3.26 17.44
N LEU A 9 -13.56 4.34 17.45
CA LEU A 9 -13.47 5.39 16.43
C LEU A 9 -12.13 6.12 16.44
N LEU A 10 -11.58 6.42 17.63
CA LEU A 10 -10.27 7.05 17.74
C LEU A 10 -9.15 6.17 17.18
N SER A 11 -9.16 4.87 17.50
CA SER A 11 -8.16 3.94 16.99
C SER A 11 -8.28 3.72 15.48
N GLY A 12 -9.50 3.55 14.96
CA GLY A 12 -9.76 3.46 13.52
C GLY A 12 -9.34 4.74 12.77
N GLY A 13 -9.68 5.91 13.31
CA GLY A 13 -9.29 7.20 12.75
C GLY A 13 -7.76 7.38 12.74
N ALA A 14 -7.09 7.06 13.84
CA ALA A 14 -5.62 7.14 13.91
C ALA A 14 -4.94 6.21 12.89
N LEU A 15 -5.44 4.97 12.74
CA LEU A 15 -4.91 4.03 11.74
C LEU A 15 -5.19 4.46 10.30
N PHE A 16 -6.34 5.06 10.04
CA PHE A 16 -6.66 5.65 8.73
C PHE A 16 -5.64 6.72 8.34
N PHE A 17 -5.35 7.68 9.24
CA PHE A 17 -4.36 8.72 8.99
C PHE A 17 -2.94 8.14 8.87
N LEU A 18 -2.59 7.17 9.71
CA LEU A 18 -1.30 6.48 9.63
C LEU A 18 -1.10 5.78 8.28
N TRP A 19 -2.11 5.06 7.82
CA TRP A 19 -2.10 4.43 6.50
C TRP A 19 -2.07 5.47 5.38
N GLY A 20 -2.81 6.58 5.49
CA GLY A 20 -2.74 7.69 4.53
C GLY A 20 -1.33 8.29 4.40
N ILE A 21 -0.62 8.46 5.52
CA ILE A 21 0.80 8.87 5.53
C ILE A 21 1.66 7.81 4.82
N ALA A 22 1.40 6.53 5.07
CA ALA A 22 2.12 5.43 4.43
C ALA A 22 1.91 5.42 2.91
N VAL A 23 0.67 5.60 2.44
CA VAL A 23 0.32 5.76 1.01
C VAL A 23 1.11 6.91 0.40
N PHE A 24 1.08 8.08 1.03
CA PHE A 24 1.77 9.27 0.53
C PHE A 24 3.28 9.05 0.43
N CYS A 25 3.92 8.57 1.50
CA CYS A 25 5.34 8.30 1.55
C CYS A 25 5.75 7.23 0.51
N PHE A 26 5.05 6.11 0.46
CA PHE A 26 5.36 5.02 -0.48
C PHE A 26 5.18 5.48 -1.94
N SER A 27 4.09 6.19 -2.24
CA SER A 27 3.84 6.75 -3.58
C SER A 27 4.94 7.72 -4.01
N ARG A 28 5.23 8.72 -3.17
CA ARG A 28 6.11 9.83 -3.55
C ARG A 28 7.60 9.48 -3.50
N ILE A 29 8.01 8.61 -2.59
CA ILE A 29 9.43 8.27 -2.37
C ILE A 29 9.82 7.02 -3.14
N THR A 30 9.00 5.97 -3.10
CA THR A 30 9.30 4.68 -3.73
C THR A 30 8.75 4.61 -5.14
N VAL A 31 7.44 4.67 -5.32
CA VAL A 31 6.79 4.42 -6.62
C VAL A 31 7.26 5.44 -7.65
N LYS A 32 7.27 6.74 -7.32
CA LYS A 32 7.80 7.78 -8.20
C LYS A 32 9.26 7.55 -8.60
N HIS A 33 10.10 7.04 -7.70
CA HIS A 33 11.50 6.74 -8.01
C HIS A 33 11.63 5.57 -8.99
N ILE A 34 10.88 4.50 -8.76
CA ILE A 34 10.87 3.31 -9.61
C ILE A 34 10.33 3.66 -11.00
N GLU A 35 9.16 4.31 -11.07
CA GLU A 35 8.53 4.70 -12.33
C GLU A 35 9.40 5.69 -13.13
N ALA A 36 10.09 6.63 -12.48
CA ALA A 36 11.01 7.55 -13.17
C ALA A 36 12.22 6.82 -13.78
N ASN A 37 12.65 5.69 -13.23
CA ASN A 37 13.71 4.89 -13.83
C ASN A 37 13.18 3.92 -14.90
N MET A 38 11.98 3.38 -14.74
CA MET A 38 11.28 2.61 -15.78
C MET A 38 11.03 3.44 -17.03
N ALA A 39 10.62 4.70 -16.87
CA ALA A 39 10.36 5.60 -17.99
C ALA A 39 11.59 5.81 -18.88
N LYS A 40 12.81 5.75 -18.31
CA LYS A 40 14.07 5.81 -19.10
C LYS A 40 14.25 4.63 -20.04
N LYS A 41 13.55 3.52 -19.80
CA LYS A 41 13.50 2.33 -20.64
C LYS A 41 12.23 2.27 -21.51
N GLY A 42 11.43 3.34 -21.55
CA GLY A 42 10.17 3.37 -22.29
C GLY A 42 9.01 2.68 -21.56
N GLU A 43 9.19 2.30 -20.30
CA GLU A 43 8.17 1.61 -19.50
C GLU A 43 7.39 2.63 -18.69
N LEU A 44 6.13 2.83 -19.07
CA LEU A 44 5.23 3.80 -18.45
C LEU A 44 4.35 3.13 -17.39
N PRO A 45 3.83 3.89 -16.41
CA PRO A 45 2.90 3.35 -15.43
C PRO A 45 1.67 2.74 -16.13
N PRO A 46 1.10 1.64 -15.59
CA PRO A 46 -0.01 0.96 -16.23
C PRO A 46 -1.26 1.85 -16.37
N GLU A 47 -1.82 1.90 -17.58
CA GLU A 47 -2.99 2.73 -17.89
C GLU A 47 -4.27 2.26 -17.17
N TRP A 48 -4.39 0.96 -16.90
CA TRP A 48 -5.56 0.39 -16.26
C TRP A 48 -5.77 0.90 -14.83
N ASP A 49 -4.71 1.33 -14.14
CA ASP A 49 -4.79 1.79 -12.76
C ASP A 49 -5.37 3.20 -12.68
N LYS A 50 -5.17 4.08 -13.69
CA LYS A 50 -5.64 5.48 -13.74
C LYS A 50 -5.48 6.29 -12.44
N GLY A 51 -4.57 5.90 -11.54
CA GLY A 51 -4.39 6.52 -10.23
C GLY A 51 -5.37 6.06 -9.12
N ILE A 52 -6.16 5.00 -9.35
CA ILE A 52 -7.01 4.34 -8.35
C ILE A 52 -6.15 3.80 -7.20
N GLY A 53 -4.91 3.40 -7.51
CA GLY A 53 -3.89 3.10 -6.51
C GLY A 53 -3.70 1.60 -6.24
N ILE A 54 -4.34 0.73 -7.01
CA ILE A 54 -4.18 -0.73 -6.94
C ILE A 54 -2.73 -1.10 -7.25
N ARG A 55 -2.09 -0.39 -8.19
CA ARG A 55 -0.68 -0.64 -8.53
C ARG A 55 0.27 -0.44 -7.34
N LEU A 56 -0.05 0.41 -6.36
CA LEU A 56 0.80 0.60 -5.18
C LEU A 56 0.86 -0.69 -4.35
N ILE A 57 -0.27 -1.38 -4.19
CA ILE A 57 -0.31 -2.67 -3.48
C ILE A 57 0.55 -3.69 -4.21
N MET A 58 0.46 -3.76 -5.53
CA MET A 58 1.29 -4.66 -6.34
C MET A 58 2.79 -4.37 -6.19
N TYR A 59 3.19 -3.10 -6.30
CA TYR A 59 4.58 -2.69 -6.13
C TYR A 59 5.09 -3.06 -4.74
N ALA A 60 4.29 -2.80 -3.70
CA ALA A 60 4.66 -3.15 -2.33
C ALA A 60 4.83 -4.67 -2.15
N MET A 61 3.91 -5.48 -2.69
CA MET A 61 3.99 -6.93 -2.62
C MET A 61 5.24 -7.47 -3.32
N VAL A 62 5.55 -6.99 -4.53
CA VAL A 62 6.75 -7.39 -5.29
C VAL A 62 8.03 -7.04 -4.51
N ILE A 63 8.12 -5.83 -3.97
CA ILE A 63 9.28 -5.37 -3.18
C ILE A 63 9.45 -6.21 -1.92
N VAL A 64 8.37 -6.48 -1.19
CA VAL A 64 8.43 -7.24 0.08
C VAL A 64 8.76 -8.71 -0.18
N ALA A 65 8.12 -9.32 -1.17
CA ALA A 65 8.37 -10.70 -1.57
C ALA A 65 9.75 -10.91 -2.22
N LYS A 66 10.36 -9.83 -2.72
CA LYS A 66 11.62 -9.86 -3.49
C LYS A 66 11.59 -10.87 -4.64
N LYS A 67 10.42 -11.06 -5.23
CA LYS A 67 10.15 -12.11 -6.22
C LYS A 67 9.22 -11.58 -7.29
N ALA A 68 9.59 -11.83 -8.54
CA ALA A 68 8.73 -11.57 -9.70
C ALA A 68 7.77 -12.74 -9.91
N ALA A 69 6.50 -12.43 -10.14
CA ALA A 69 5.51 -13.42 -10.57
C ALA A 69 5.72 -13.80 -12.04
N LYS A 70 5.30 -15.02 -12.41
CA LYS A 70 5.38 -15.51 -13.80
C LYS A 70 4.48 -14.69 -14.74
N VAL A 71 3.34 -14.24 -14.23
CA VAL A 71 2.39 -13.37 -14.91
C VAL A 71 2.00 -12.28 -13.91
N SER A 72 2.33 -11.04 -14.22
CA SER A 72 2.00 -9.88 -13.38
C SER A 72 1.43 -8.76 -14.26
N PRO A 73 0.36 -8.08 -13.82
CA PRO A 73 -0.15 -6.86 -14.45
C PRO A 73 0.82 -5.66 -14.41
N VAL A 74 1.95 -5.77 -13.70
CA VAL A 74 3.02 -4.78 -13.63
C VAL A 74 4.37 -5.43 -13.95
N ASN A 75 5.36 -4.65 -14.37
CA ASN A 75 6.69 -5.18 -14.69
C ASN A 75 7.51 -5.44 -13.42
N ASP A 76 7.28 -6.58 -12.78
CA ASP A 76 7.92 -6.98 -11.51
C ASP A 76 9.45 -6.96 -11.56
N GLN A 77 10.03 -7.36 -12.70
CA GLN A 77 11.49 -7.39 -12.85
C GLN A 77 12.09 -5.99 -12.75
N LEU A 78 11.47 -5.00 -13.39
CA LEU A 78 11.90 -3.61 -13.30
C LEU A 78 11.63 -3.01 -11.92
N ILE A 79 10.53 -3.40 -11.26
CA ILE A 79 10.25 -2.98 -9.87
C ILE A 79 11.42 -3.43 -8.97
N LEU A 80 11.80 -4.70 -9.05
CA LEU A 80 12.91 -5.26 -8.26
C LEU A 80 14.25 -4.66 -8.64
N GLN A 81 14.50 -4.40 -9.93
CA GLN A 81 15.73 -3.81 -10.41
C GLN A 81 15.97 -2.40 -9.84
N TYR A 82 14.90 -1.60 -9.71
CA TYR A 82 15.00 -0.19 -9.27
C TYR A 82 14.65 0.02 -7.80
N ALA A 83 14.13 -0.99 -7.11
CA ALA A 83 13.87 -0.91 -5.68
C ALA A 83 15.18 -0.76 -4.88
N ARG A 84 15.21 0.22 -3.98
CA ARG A 84 16.31 0.45 -3.04
C ARG A 84 16.02 -0.24 -1.72
N LYS A 85 17.04 -0.42 -0.88
CA LYS A 85 16.88 -0.99 0.47
C LYS A 85 15.82 -0.26 1.31
N LYS A 86 15.77 1.08 1.25
CA LYS A 86 14.78 1.88 2.00
C LYS A 86 13.33 1.67 1.52
N ASP A 87 13.17 1.30 0.25
CA ASP A 87 11.86 1.13 -0.36
C ASP A 87 11.15 -0.11 0.21
N TRP A 88 11.92 -1.10 0.69
CA TRP A 88 11.39 -2.25 1.42
C TRP A 88 10.72 -1.85 2.74
N TYR A 89 11.35 -0.99 3.54
CA TYR A 89 10.75 -0.52 4.79
C TYR A 89 9.48 0.29 4.55
N LEU A 90 9.46 1.13 3.51
CA LEU A 90 8.27 1.87 3.11
C LEU A 90 7.15 0.95 2.62
N ALA A 91 7.48 -0.10 1.86
CA ALA A 91 6.51 -1.10 1.40
C ALA A 91 5.91 -1.89 2.58
N VAL A 92 6.75 -2.34 3.52
CA VAL A 92 6.28 -3.03 4.74
C VAL A 92 5.41 -2.10 5.57
N PHE A 93 5.84 -0.86 5.81
CA PHE A 93 5.05 0.10 6.56
C PHE A 93 3.67 0.36 5.92
N PHE A 94 3.63 0.50 4.59
CA PHE A 94 2.39 0.62 3.83
C PHE A 94 1.48 -0.61 3.97
N LEU A 95 1.99 -1.83 3.76
CA LEU A 95 1.17 -3.04 3.85
C LEU A 95 0.69 -3.32 5.27
N VAL A 96 1.56 -3.16 6.28
CA VAL A 96 1.22 -3.43 7.68
C VAL A 96 0.20 -2.42 8.19
N SER A 97 0.37 -1.12 7.90
CA SER A 97 -0.63 -0.10 8.29
C SER A 97 -1.98 -0.33 7.59
N PHE A 98 -1.97 -0.76 6.33
CA PHE A 98 -3.19 -1.13 5.62
C PHE A 98 -3.90 -2.32 6.28
N MET A 99 -3.16 -3.39 6.58
CA MET A 99 -3.72 -4.58 7.23
C MET A 99 -4.24 -4.27 8.63
N ALA A 100 -3.55 -3.43 9.40
CA ALA A 100 -4.03 -2.97 10.71
C ALA A 100 -5.33 -2.17 10.60
N PHE A 101 -5.42 -1.26 9.62
CA PHE A 101 -6.63 -0.50 9.35
C PHE A 101 -7.81 -1.39 8.95
N LEU A 102 -7.59 -2.35 8.04
CA LEU A 102 -8.61 -3.34 7.65
C LEU A 102 -9.03 -4.23 8.82
N ALA A 103 -8.10 -4.63 9.69
CA ALA A 103 -8.42 -5.43 10.86
C ALA A 103 -9.35 -4.68 11.81
N VAL A 104 -9.13 -3.38 12.04
CA VAL A 104 -10.04 -2.56 12.84
C VAL A 104 -11.41 -2.46 12.19
N ILE A 105 -11.50 -2.19 10.89
CA ILE A 105 -12.78 -2.18 10.16
C ILE A 105 -13.51 -3.53 10.32
N GLY A 106 -12.80 -4.64 10.11
CA GLY A 106 -13.37 -5.98 10.22
C GLY A 106 -13.90 -6.26 11.63
N VAL A 107 -13.14 -5.95 12.67
CA VAL A 107 -13.60 -6.06 14.07
C VAL A 107 -14.82 -5.18 14.32
N GLY A 108 -14.84 -3.96 13.79
CA GLY A 108 -15.99 -3.06 13.90
C GLY A 108 -17.25 -3.62 13.27
N TYR A 109 -17.13 -4.24 12.09
CA TYR A 109 -18.25 -4.90 11.43
C TYR A 109 -18.80 -6.07 12.27
N PHE A 110 -17.94 -6.89 12.87
CA PHE A 110 -18.40 -7.99 13.72
C PHE A 110 -19.03 -7.52 15.05
N LEU A 111 -18.58 -6.40 15.61
CA LEU A 111 -19.08 -5.89 16.89
C LEU A 111 -20.30 -4.98 16.77
N TYR A 112 -20.42 -4.23 15.66
CA TYR A 112 -21.39 -3.15 15.49
C TYR A 112 -22.16 -3.22 14.16
N GLY A 113 -21.95 -4.27 13.36
CA GLY A 113 -22.64 -4.48 12.11
C GLY A 113 -24.15 -4.72 12.31
N PRO A 114 -24.97 -4.46 11.29
CA PRO A 114 -26.39 -4.81 11.33
C PRO A 114 -26.56 -6.33 11.41
N GLU A 115 -27.55 -6.80 12.17
CA GLU A 115 -28.03 -8.20 12.10
C GLU A 115 -28.69 -8.52 10.76
#